data_AF-A0A3N5HH15-F1
#
_entry.id   AF-A0A3N5HH15-F1
#
_cell.length_a   1.000
_cell.length_b   1.000
_cell.length_c   1.000
_cell.angle_alpha   90.00
_cell.angle_beta   90.00
_cell.angle_gamma   90.00
#
_symmetry.space_group_name_H-M   'P 1'
#
loop_
_entity.id
_entity.type
_entity.pdbx_description
1 polymer ?
#
loop_
_entity_poly.entity_id
_entity_poly.type
_entity_poly.pdbx_seq_one_letter_code
_entity_poly.pdbx_strand_id
1 'polypeptide(L)'
;MTARSCWTTTAPGSSPSWCFRCSAQPAKPAAMSGEITARLPPPLDDAAVRRFRDAMPDALRDGPRPDLLDGLAGASPYLRDLMLADPDFAAEAFVANPESVLDRIIAGLRMVADGTSQTDFMAALRAAKAKAALLIAIADTGGRWPLAEVTAALTRFADASLQAAVDWLLREAHAAGRLVLADPSMPSQGCGYTVLAMGKQGAFELNYSSDVDLIV
;
A
#
# COMPACT_ATOMS: atom_id res chain seq x y z
N MET A 1 33.82 -29.91 -4.09
CA MET A 1 34.63 -30.69 -3.13
C MET A 1 33.92 -30.68 -1.79
N THR A 2 33.54 -31.88 -1.32
CA THR A 2 33.18 -32.30 0.04
C THR A 2 32.07 -31.58 0.81
N ALA A 3 30.95 -32.30 0.96
CA ALA A 3 29.98 -32.18 2.03
C ALA A 3 30.59 -32.46 3.40
N ARG A 4 30.10 -31.79 4.45
CA ARG A 4 30.02 -32.34 5.81
C ARG A 4 28.69 -31.98 6.45
N SER A 5 27.87 -33.01 6.59
CA SER A 5 26.76 -33.13 7.53
C SER A 5 27.27 -33.08 8.97
N CYS A 6 26.59 -32.34 9.84
CA CYS A 6 26.73 -32.50 11.29
C CYS A 6 25.33 -32.52 11.90
N TRP A 7 24.80 -33.73 12.11
CA TRP A 7 23.69 -33.99 13.01
C TRP A 7 24.28 -34.20 14.40
N THR A 8 23.87 -33.43 15.39
CA THR A 8 24.03 -33.76 16.81
C THR A 8 22.78 -33.36 17.58
N THR A 9 22.06 -34.41 17.98
CA THR A 9 21.36 -34.67 19.25
C THR A 9 20.75 -33.50 20.04
N THR A 10 19.44 -33.63 20.23
CA THR A 10 18.49 -32.87 21.05
C THR A 10 18.88 -32.76 22.53
N ALA A 11 18.71 -31.55 23.10
CA ALA A 11 18.53 -31.32 24.53
C ALA A 11 17.03 -31.07 24.82
N PRO A 12 16.45 -31.56 25.93
CA PRO A 12 15.05 -31.32 26.26
C PRO A 12 14.93 -30.01 27.06
N GLY A 13 14.21 -29.01 26.53
CA GLY A 13 13.84 -27.82 27.31
C GLY A 13 13.94 -26.45 26.66
N SER A 14 14.00 -26.32 25.33
CA SER A 14 13.89 -25.02 24.65
C SER A 14 12.67 -25.00 23.73
N SER A 15 11.85 -23.95 23.86
CA SER A 15 10.68 -23.72 23.01
C SER A 15 11.05 -23.78 21.53
N PRO A 16 10.14 -24.22 20.64
CA PRO A 16 10.42 -24.16 19.23
C PRO A 16 10.34 -22.69 18.81
N SER A 17 11.48 -22.01 18.80
CA SER A 17 11.64 -20.69 18.19
C SER A 17 11.49 -20.84 16.67
N TRP A 18 10.24 -20.92 16.21
CA TRP A 18 9.92 -20.73 14.80
C TRP A 18 10.11 -19.25 14.49
N CYS A 19 11.34 -18.93 14.11
CA CYS A 19 11.67 -17.68 13.47
C CYS A 19 10.84 -17.64 12.17
N PHE A 20 9.75 -16.86 12.16
CA PHE A 20 8.99 -16.53 10.95
C PHE A 20 9.92 -15.72 10.02
N ARG A 21 10.78 -16.43 9.29
CA ARG A 21 11.51 -15.87 8.16
C ARG A 21 10.62 -16.10 6.95
N CYS A 22 9.87 -15.07 6.57
CA CYS A 22 9.35 -14.95 5.22
C CYS A 22 10.57 -14.85 4.28
N SER A 23 11.14 -15.99 3.88
CA SER A 23 12.36 -16.05 3.08
C SER A 23 12.04 -15.95 1.59
N ALA A 24 11.50 -14.81 1.19
CA ALA A 24 11.65 -14.23 -0.15
C ALA A 24 10.94 -12.88 -0.18
N GLN A 25 11.39 -11.93 0.65
CA GLN A 25 11.28 -10.54 0.20
C GLN A 25 12.24 -10.44 -0.99
N PRO A 26 11.78 -10.17 -2.22
CA PRO A 26 12.70 -9.76 -3.26
C PRO A 26 13.51 -8.60 -2.69
N ALA A 27 14.84 -8.66 -2.86
CA ALA A 27 15.72 -7.61 -2.39
C ALA A 27 15.15 -6.26 -2.87
N LYS A 28 14.85 -5.36 -1.91
CA LYS A 28 14.36 -4.00 -2.20
C LYS A 28 15.29 -3.41 -3.26
N PRO A 29 14.84 -3.21 -4.52
CA PRO A 29 15.68 -2.56 -5.49
C PRO A 29 16.01 -1.18 -4.93
N ALA A 30 17.24 -0.71 -5.18
CA ALA A 30 17.66 0.58 -4.66
C ALA A 30 16.68 1.65 -5.17
N ALA A 31 15.86 2.20 -4.28
CA ALA A 31 14.84 3.19 -4.61
C ALA A 31 15.52 4.34 -5.36
N MET A 32 15.26 4.44 -6.66
CA MET A 32 15.64 5.61 -7.44
C MET A 32 14.77 6.77 -6.93
N SER A 33 15.32 7.47 -5.95
CA SER A 33 14.75 8.66 -5.32
C SER A 33 14.94 9.87 -6.24
N GLY A 34 14.54 9.72 -7.50
CA GLY A 34 14.65 10.74 -8.52
C GLY A 34 13.56 11.79 -8.36
N GLU A 35 13.88 13.02 -8.77
CA GLU A 35 12.87 14.02 -9.09
C GLU A 35 11.95 13.50 -10.21
N ILE A 36 10.73 14.05 -10.31
CA ILE A 36 9.85 13.77 -11.44
C ILE A 36 10.60 14.21 -12.72
N THR A 37 10.87 13.28 -13.62
CA THR A 37 11.66 13.55 -14.85
C THR A 37 10.83 13.42 -16.12
N ALA A 38 9.73 12.66 -16.08
CA ALA A 38 8.88 12.45 -17.24
C ALA A 38 8.09 13.72 -17.60
N ARG A 39 7.95 13.99 -18.90
CA ARG A 39 6.88 14.82 -19.43
C ARG A 39 5.74 13.89 -19.82
N LEU A 40 4.56 14.11 -19.24
CA LEU A 40 3.34 13.50 -19.78
C LEU A 40 3.04 14.09 -21.17
N PRO A 41 2.42 13.31 -22.07
CA PRO A 41 1.82 13.88 -23.27
C PRO A 41 0.81 14.99 -22.90
N PRO A 42 0.54 15.94 -23.81
CA PRO A 42 -0.46 16.97 -23.55
C PRO A 42 -1.79 16.35 -23.12
N PRO A 43 -2.55 17.04 -22.24
CA PRO A 43 -3.78 16.50 -21.68
C PRO A 43 -4.75 16.08 -22.78
N LEU A 44 -5.36 14.91 -22.58
CA LEU A 44 -6.30 14.34 -23.55
C LEU A 44 -7.66 15.09 -23.56
N ASP A 45 -7.99 15.77 -22.45
CA ASP A 45 -9.23 16.53 -22.28
C ASP A 45 -8.95 17.91 -21.66
N ASP A 46 -8.82 18.92 -22.51
CA ASP A 46 -8.61 20.31 -22.09
C ASP A 46 -9.77 20.87 -21.26
N ALA A 47 -11.00 20.36 -21.44
CA ALA A 47 -12.15 20.81 -20.65
C ALA A 47 -12.08 20.26 -19.23
N ALA A 48 -11.62 19.02 -19.05
CA ALA A 48 -11.34 18.44 -17.74
C ALA A 48 -10.24 19.22 -17.01
N VAL A 49 -9.16 19.59 -17.72
CA VAL A 49 -8.08 20.40 -17.14
C VAL A 49 -8.57 21.77 -16.68
N ARG A 50 -9.40 22.45 -17.48
CA ARG A 50 -9.99 23.74 -17.07
C ARG A 50 -10.82 23.60 -15.81
N ARG A 51 -11.75 22.63 -15.75
CA ARG A 51 -12.56 22.37 -14.55
C ARG A 51 -11.71 22.04 -13.33
N PHE A 52 -10.65 21.26 -13.52
CA PHE A 52 -9.71 20.95 -12.46
C PHE A 52 -9.04 22.22 -11.93
N ARG A 53 -8.48 23.07 -12.80
CA ARG A 53 -7.82 24.33 -12.41
C ARG A 53 -8.76 25.31 -11.71
N ASP A 54 -10.02 25.38 -12.15
CA ASP A 54 -11.04 26.23 -11.54
C ASP A 54 -11.41 25.77 -10.13
N ALA A 55 -11.42 24.44 -9.89
CA ALA A 55 -11.70 23.84 -8.59
C ALA A 55 -10.45 23.64 -7.71
N MET A 56 -9.26 23.92 -8.25
CA MET A 56 -7.99 23.65 -7.60
C MET A 56 -7.74 24.63 -6.44
N PRO A 57 -7.52 24.14 -5.21
CA PRO A 57 -7.13 24.99 -4.09
C PRO A 57 -5.66 25.40 -4.19
N ASP A 58 -5.30 26.48 -3.51
CA ASP A 58 -3.99 27.14 -3.63
C ASP A 58 -2.82 26.20 -3.29
N ALA A 59 -3.00 25.30 -2.31
CA ALA A 59 -2.01 24.29 -1.93
C ALA A 59 -1.52 23.42 -3.09
N LEU A 60 -2.39 23.11 -4.05
CA LEU A 60 -2.05 22.32 -5.24
C LEU A 60 -1.64 23.21 -6.42
N ARG A 61 -2.18 24.43 -6.50
CA ARG A 61 -1.87 25.43 -7.53
C ARG A 61 -0.41 25.86 -7.50
N ASP A 62 0.14 26.03 -6.30
CA ASP A 62 1.54 26.43 -6.08
C ASP A 62 2.50 25.23 -6.04
N GLY A 63 1.98 24.02 -6.27
CA GLY A 63 2.75 22.77 -6.26
C GLY A 63 3.70 22.61 -7.46
N PRO A 64 4.66 21.66 -7.37
CA PRO A 64 5.60 21.44 -8.47
C PRO A 64 4.92 20.72 -9.65
N ARG A 65 5.36 21.02 -10.87
CA ARG A 65 5.00 20.33 -12.13
C ARG A 65 3.54 20.51 -12.58
N PRO A 66 3.13 21.75 -12.96
CA PRO A 66 1.81 22.02 -13.53
C PRO A 66 1.52 21.23 -14.82
N ASP A 67 2.57 20.86 -15.56
CA ASP A 67 2.47 19.99 -16.74
C ASP A 67 2.01 18.57 -16.40
N LEU A 68 2.53 18.00 -15.30
CA LEU A 68 2.13 16.67 -14.84
C LEU A 68 0.73 16.70 -14.23
N LEU A 69 0.42 17.74 -13.45
CA LEU A 69 -0.92 17.98 -12.88
C LEU A 69 -2.00 18.03 -13.97
N ASP A 70 -1.81 18.86 -14.99
CA ASP A 70 -2.73 18.96 -16.12
C ASP A 70 -2.84 17.63 -16.86
N GLY A 71 -1.71 16.97 -17.13
CA GLY A 71 -1.68 15.67 -17.80
C GLY A 71 -2.49 14.62 -17.06
N LEU A 72 -2.33 14.52 -15.73
CA LEU A 72 -3.08 13.59 -14.89
C LEU A 72 -4.57 13.94 -14.83
N ALA A 73 -4.89 15.23 -14.64
CA ALA A 73 -6.27 15.70 -14.55
C ALA A 73 -7.06 15.50 -15.86
N GLY A 74 -6.39 15.64 -17.00
CA GLY A 74 -6.95 15.41 -18.33
C GLY A 74 -7.01 13.93 -18.73
N ALA A 75 -6.09 13.10 -18.23
CA ALA A 75 -6.03 11.68 -18.60
C ALA A 75 -6.87 10.77 -17.71
N SER A 76 -7.09 11.14 -16.44
CA SER A 76 -7.78 10.26 -15.48
C SER A 76 -8.78 11.04 -14.60
N PRO A 77 -10.10 10.87 -14.83
CA PRO A 77 -11.12 11.38 -13.93
C PRO A 77 -10.92 10.93 -12.48
N TYR A 78 -10.52 9.68 -12.29
CA TYR A 78 -10.25 9.13 -10.97
C TYR A 78 -9.14 9.88 -10.24
N LEU A 79 -7.97 10.08 -10.87
CA LEU A 79 -6.85 10.76 -10.23
C LEU A 79 -7.17 12.25 -9.99
N ARG A 80 -7.88 12.89 -10.91
CA ARG A 80 -8.38 14.25 -10.72
C ARG A 80 -9.23 14.36 -9.46
N ASP A 81 -10.20 13.46 -9.31
CA ASP A 81 -11.13 13.51 -8.18
C ASP A 81 -10.39 13.21 -6.86
N LEU A 82 -9.37 12.33 -6.87
CA LEU A 82 -8.50 12.11 -5.71
C LEU A 82 -7.69 13.36 -5.33
N MET A 83 -7.11 14.06 -6.31
CA MET A 83 -6.35 15.29 -6.07
C MET A 83 -7.23 16.40 -5.49
N LEU A 84 -8.49 16.49 -5.93
CA LEU A 84 -9.45 17.47 -5.39
C LEU A 84 -9.95 17.09 -3.99
N ALA A 85 -10.05 15.80 -3.68
CA ALA A 85 -10.52 15.31 -2.39
C ALA A 85 -9.50 15.52 -1.25
N ASP A 86 -8.20 15.40 -1.53
CA ASP A 86 -7.12 15.68 -0.55
C ASP A 86 -5.95 16.44 -1.23
N PRO A 87 -6.10 17.76 -1.41
CA PRO A 87 -5.14 18.57 -2.16
C PRO A 87 -3.77 18.69 -1.47
N ASP A 88 -3.75 18.71 -0.13
CA ASP A 88 -2.52 18.77 0.64
C ASP A 88 -1.70 17.49 0.46
N PHE A 89 -2.37 16.33 0.52
CA PHE A 89 -1.71 15.05 0.21
C PHE A 89 -1.28 14.97 -1.25
N ALA A 90 -2.08 15.48 -2.19
CA ALA A 90 -1.69 15.53 -3.59
C ALA A 90 -0.38 16.34 -3.76
N ALA A 91 -0.32 17.56 -3.21
CA ALA A 91 0.87 18.40 -3.23
C ALA A 91 2.10 17.69 -2.61
N GLU A 92 1.91 17.01 -1.47
CA GLU A 92 2.95 16.18 -0.87
C GLU A 92 3.43 15.07 -1.82
N ALA A 93 2.51 14.34 -2.45
CA ALA A 93 2.82 13.20 -3.33
C ALA A 93 3.67 13.59 -4.56
N PHE A 94 3.54 14.82 -5.06
CA PHE A 94 4.39 15.32 -6.15
C PHE A 94 5.83 15.60 -5.71
N VAL A 95 6.05 16.02 -4.45
CA VAL A 95 7.36 16.47 -3.96
C VAL A 95 8.10 15.36 -3.22
N ALA A 96 7.41 14.71 -2.28
CA ALA A 96 8.00 13.82 -1.30
C ALA A 96 8.54 12.53 -1.94
N ASN A 97 9.40 11.81 -1.22
CA ASN A 97 9.86 10.49 -1.65
C ASN A 97 8.68 9.50 -1.61
N PRO A 98 8.32 8.85 -2.74
CA PRO A 98 7.12 8.02 -2.82
C PRO A 98 7.23 6.77 -1.95
N GLU A 99 8.43 6.23 -1.76
CA GLU A 99 8.65 5.08 -0.89
C GLU A 99 8.36 5.43 0.57
N SER A 100 8.88 6.57 1.05
CA SER A 100 8.64 7.03 2.42
C SER A 100 7.18 7.36 2.69
N VAL A 101 6.48 7.93 1.71
CA VAL A 101 5.04 8.22 1.82
C VAL A 101 4.23 6.93 1.82
N LEU A 102 4.56 5.95 0.96
CA LEU A 102 3.90 4.65 0.94
C LEU A 102 4.08 3.90 2.26
N ASP A 103 5.31 3.88 2.80
CA ASP A 103 5.62 3.29 4.10
C ASP A 103 4.77 3.92 5.22
N ARG A 104 4.58 5.24 5.19
CA ARG A 104 3.74 5.96 6.15
C ARG A 104 2.25 5.60 6.01
N ILE A 105 1.73 5.50 4.79
CA ILE A 105 0.35 5.06 4.54
C ILE A 105 0.14 3.64 5.09
N ILE A 106 1.05 2.72 4.78
CA ILE A 106 1.01 1.33 5.26
C ILE A 106 1.11 1.27 6.79
N ALA A 107 1.99 2.05 7.41
CA ALA A 107 2.11 2.11 8.86
C ALA A 107 0.80 2.62 9.51
N GLY A 108 0.13 3.59 8.89
CA GLY A 108 -1.16 4.11 9.35
C GLY A 108 -2.26 3.04 9.45
N LEU A 109 -2.24 2.04 8.56
CA LEU A 109 -3.22 0.93 8.59
C LEU A 109 -3.07 0.05 9.84
N ARG A 110 -1.86 -0.06 10.39
CA ARG A 110 -1.57 -0.86 11.60
C ARG A 110 -1.97 -0.15 12.89
N MET A 111 -2.14 1.17 12.83
CA MET A 111 -2.41 2.02 13.99
C MET A 111 -3.90 2.26 14.25
N VAL A 112 -4.80 1.57 13.53
CA VAL A 112 -6.24 1.72 13.80
C VAL A 112 -6.52 1.24 15.22
N ALA A 113 -7.09 2.14 16.02
CA ALA A 113 -7.29 1.95 17.44
C ALA A 113 -8.26 0.80 17.75
N ASP A 114 -8.01 0.13 18.86
CA ASP A 114 -8.96 -0.84 19.43
C ASP A 114 -10.31 -0.16 19.69
N GLY A 115 -11.40 -0.85 19.35
CA GLY A 115 -12.77 -0.32 19.49
C GLY A 115 -13.21 0.63 18.36
N THR A 116 -12.41 0.83 17.32
CA THR A 116 -12.85 1.51 16.10
C THR A 116 -14.03 0.76 15.47
N SER A 117 -15.11 1.48 15.15
CA SER A 117 -16.29 0.87 14.51
C SER A 117 -15.93 0.28 13.15
N GLN A 118 -16.70 -0.72 12.70
CA GLN A 118 -16.51 -1.30 11.36
C GLN A 118 -16.59 -0.23 10.27
N THR A 119 -17.54 0.70 10.40
CA THR A 119 -17.75 1.79 9.44
C THR A 119 -16.51 2.67 9.33
N ASP A 120 -15.95 3.08 10.47
CA ASP A 120 -14.78 3.96 10.50
C ASP A 120 -13.52 3.24 10.02
N PHE A 121 -13.36 1.96 10.37
CA PHE A 121 -12.26 1.13 9.87
C PHE A 121 -12.31 0.99 8.35
N MET A 122 -13.48 0.67 7.80
CA MET A 122 -13.66 0.57 6.36
C MET A 122 -13.49 1.93 5.67
N ALA A 123 -13.86 3.05 6.31
CA ALA A 123 -13.60 4.38 5.78
C ALA A 123 -12.09 4.69 5.74
N ALA A 124 -11.36 4.35 6.81
CA ALA A 124 -9.91 4.51 6.87
C ALA A 124 -9.18 3.69 5.79
N LEU A 125 -9.58 2.43 5.55
CA LEU A 125 -9.03 1.61 4.48
C LEU A 125 -9.25 2.24 3.09
N ARG A 126 -10.45 2.79 2.85
CA ARG A 126 -10.75 3.47 1.57
C ARG A 126 -9.92 4.75 1.39
N ALA A 127 -9.75 5.53 2.46
CA ALA A 127 -8.90 6.72 2.44
C ALA A 127 -7.43 6.36 2.18
N ALA A 128 -6.92 5.31 2.84
CA ALA A 128 -5.56 4.82 2.60
C ALA A 128 -5.38 4.31 1.15
N LYS A 129 -6.37 3.59 0.61
CA LYS A 129 -6.36 3.13 -0.79
C LYS A 129 -6.31 4.30 -1.77
N ALA A 130 -7.14 5.33 -1.54
CA ALA A 130 -7.12 6.54 -2.35
C ALA A 130 -5.73 7.21 -2.34
N LYS A 131 -5.12 7.38 -1.16
CA LYS A 131 -3.78 7.95 -1.01
C LYS A 131 -2.71 7.13 -1.72
N ALA A 132 -2.70 5.81 -1.50
CA ALA A 132 -1.75 4.92 -2.14
C ALA A 132 -1.90 4.94 -3.68
N ALA A 133 -3.14 4.86 -4.20
CA ALA A 133 -3.38 4.89 -5.63
C ALA A 133 -2.89 6.18 -6.29
N LEU A 134 -3.16 7.35 -5.68
CA LEU A 134 -2.68 8.63 -6.18
C LEU A 134 -1.15 8.72 -6.18
N LEU A 135 -0.53 8.35 -5.06
CA LEU A 135 0.93 8.37 -4.92
C LEU A 135 1.62 7.47 -5.96
N ILE A 136 1.14 6.23 -6.09
CA ILE A 136 1.71 5.24 -7.01
C ILE A 136 1.54 5.74 -8.46
N ALA A 137 0.38 6.30 -8.81
CA ALA A 137 0.13 6.86 -10.14
C ALA A 137 1.04 8.06 -10.47
N ILE A 138 1.28 8.96 -9.51
CA ILE A 138 2.21 10.08 -9.68
C ILE A 138 3.64 9.57 -9.85
N ALA A 139 4.06 8.56 -9.08
CA ALA A 139 5.39 7.98 -9.20
C ALA A 139 5.62 7.26 -10.53
N ASP A 140 4.61 6.52 -11.01
CA ASP A 140 4.59 5.83 -12.30
C ASP A 140 4.68 6.82 -13.47
N THR A 141 3.68 7.71 -13.58
CA THR A 141 3.58 8.69 -14.67
C THR A 141 4.65 9.77 -14.63
N GLY A 142 5.17 10.09 -13.44
CA GLY A 142 6.27 11.01 -13.24
C GLY A 142 7.65 10.42 -13.54
N GLY A 143 7.73 9.12 -13.85
CA GLY A 143 8.96 8.42 -14.17
C GLY A 143 9.88 8.19 -12.96
N ARG A 144 9.32 8.22 -11.74
CA ARG A 144 10.08 7.99 -10.49
C ARG A 144 10.20 6.49 -10.19
N TRP A 145 9.21 5.71 -10.61
CA TRP A 145 9.20 4.26 -10.45
C TRP A 145 9.13 3.55 -11.80
N PRO A 146 10.00 2.56 -12.06
CA PRO A 146 9.77 1.62 -13.15
C PRO A 146 8.55 0.75 -12.83
N LEU A 147 7.96 0.13 -13.86
CA LEU A 147 6.77 -0.71 -13.73
C LEU A 147 6.89 -1.78 -12.62
N ALA A 148 8.06 -2.39 -12.46
CA ALA A 148 8.28 -3.40 -11.41
C ALA A 148 8.11 -2.84 -9.98
N GLU A 149 8.49 -1.58 -9.74
CA GLU A 149 8.27 -0.92 -8.45
C GLU A 149 6.81 -0.53 -8.27
N VAL A 150 6.14 -0.13 -9.34
CA VAL A 150 4.70 0.18 -9.34
C VAL A 150 3.89 -1.06 -8.93
N THR A 151 4.12 -2.21 -9.55
CA THR A 151 3.39 -3.44 -9.21
C THR A 151 3.75 -3.93 -7.81
N ALA A 152 5.02 -3.83 -7.40
CA ALA A 152 5.44 -4.16 -6.05
C ALA A 152 4.79 -3.25 -4.99
N ALA A 153 4.69 -1.95 -5.24
CA ALA A 153 4.03 -0.99 -4.36
C ALA A 153 2.54 -1.30 -4.19
N LEU A 154 1.85 -1.63 -5.31
CA LEU A 154 0.44 -2.04 -5.29
C LEU A 154 0.25 -3.33 -4.48
N THR A 155 1.08 -4.35 -4.71
CA THR A 155 1.03 -5.61 -3.94
C THR A 155 1.30 -5.37 -2.45
N ARG A 156 2.33 -4.59 -2.10
CA ARG A 156 2.66 -4.26 -0.70
C ARG A 156 1.50 -3.56 0.01
N PHE A 157 0.83 -2.64 -0.67
CA PHE A 157 -0.34 -1.97 -0.12
C PHE A 157 -1.52 -2.93 0.06
N ALA A 158 -1.75 -3.82 -0.91
CA ALA A 158 -2.80 -4.84 -0.82
C ALA A 158 -2.57 -5.81 0.35
N ASP A 159 -1.35 -6.31 0.51
CA ASP A 159 -0.96 -7.19 1.63
C ASP A 159 -1.16 -6.50 2.98
N ALA A 160 -0.72 -5.24 3.11
CA ALA A 160 -0.89 -4.47 4.33
C ALA A 160 -2.37 -4.21 4.66
N SER A 161 -3.19 -3.93 3.64
CA SER A 161 -4.63 -3.72 3.80
C SER A 161 -5.36 -4.99 4.22
N LEU A 162 -5.00 -6.13 3.61
CA LEU A 162 -5.53 -7.44 3.96
C LEU A 162 -5.16 -7.81 5.39
N GLN A 163 -3.89 -7.65 5.76
CA GLN A 163 -3.39 -7.90 7.12
C GLN A 163 -4.16 -7.06 8.15
N ALA A 164 -4.33 -5.75 7.89
CA ALA A 164 -5.08 -4.87 8.78
C ALA A 164 -6.56 -5.31 8.93
N ALA A 165 -7.19 -5.76 7.85
CA ALA A 165 -8.57 -6.25 7.88
C ALA A 165 -8.70 -7.55 8.69
N VAL A 166 -7.77 -8.50 8.50
CA VAL A 166 -7.73 -9.74 9.27
C VAL A 166 -7.50 -9.43 10.76
N ASP A 167 -6.53 -8.57 11.08
CA ASP A 167 -6.24 -8.18 12.46
C ASP A 167 -7.46 -7.53 13.13
N TRP A 168 -8.18 -6.64 12.44
CA TRP A 168 -9.40 -6.02 12.94
C TRP A 168 -10.50 -7.05 13.22
N LEU A 169 -10.74 -7.98 12.27
CA LEU A 169 -11.75 -9.04 12.42
C LEU A 169 -11.43 -10.01 13.55
N LEU A 170 -10.15 -10.35 13.74
CA LEU A 170 -9.70 -11.22 14.83
C LEU A 170 -9.90 -10.55 16.20
N ARG A 171 -9.61 -9.24 16.31
CA ARG A 171 -9.87 -8.48 17.55
C ARG A 171 -11.37 -8.39 17.85
N GLU A 172 -12.20 -8.15 16.85
CA GLU A 172 -13.67 -8.17 16.99
C GLU A 172 -14.20 -9.54 17.43
N ALA A 173 -13.70 -10.62 16.84
CA ALA A 173 -14.07 -11.97 17.23
C ALA A 173 -13.63 -12.31 18.66
N HIS A 174 -12.46 -11.81 19.08
CA HIS A 174 -11.97 -11.92 20.45
C HIS A 174 -12.84 -11.16 21.45
N ALA A 175 -13.13 -9.88 21.18
CA ALA A 175 -13.96 -9.04 22.04
C ALA A 175 -15.38 -9.60 22.20
N ALA A 176 -15.93 -10.22 21.15
CA ALA A 176 -17.22 -10.90 21.18
C ALA A 176 -17.19 -12.29 21.86
N GLY A 177 -16.03 -12.75 22.34
CA GLY A 177 -15.87 -14.07 22.96
C GLY A 177 -16.02 -15.26 22.01
N ARG A 178 -15.94 -15.03 20.68
CA ARG A 178 -16.04 -16.08 19.66
C ARG A 178 -14.73 -16.85 19.47
N LEU A 179 -13.60 -16.24 19.82
CA LEU A 179 -12.28 -16.85 19.85
C LEU A 179 -11.42 -16.26 20.96
N VAL A 180 -10.32 -16.92 21.30
CA VAL A 180 -9.33 -16.42 22.27
C VAL A 180 -8.00 -16.23 21.54
N LEU A 181 -7.55 -14.98 21.44
CA LEU A 181 -6.22 -14.67 20.93
C LEU A 181 -5.18 -14.86 22.03
N ALA A 182 -3.99 -15.33 21.67
CA ALA A 182 -2.87 -15.41 22.59
C ALA A 182 -2.39 -14.00 23.01
N ASP A 183 -2.37 -13.07 22.06
CA ASP A 183 -2.02 -11.67 22.26
C ASP A 183 -2.89 -10.76 21.36
N PRO A 184 -3.88 -10.03 21.91
CA PRO A 184 -4.72 -9.11 21.14
C PRO A 184 -3.97 -7.96 20.45
N SER A 185 -2.76 -7.61 20.92
CA SER A 185 -1.93 -6.60 20.27
C SER A 185 -1.33 -7.10 18.95
N MET A 186 -1.13 -8.42 18.84
CA MET A 186 -0.61 -9.12 17.67
C MET A 186 -1.58 -10.21 17.21
N PRO A 187 -2.83 -9.85 16.82
CA PRO A 187 -3.94 -10.79 16.73
C PRO A 187 -3.74 -11.90 15.69
N SER A 188 -3.03 -11.63 14.59
CA SER A 188 -2.72 -12.67 13.60
C SER A 188 -1.64 -13.66 14.03
N GLN A 189 -0.82 -13.36 15.05
CA GLN A 189 0.25 -14.27 15.45
C GLN A 189 -0.31 -15.49 16.18
N GLY A 190 -0.07 -16.68 15.60
CA GLY A 190 -0.47 -17.95 16.22
C GLY A 190 -1.97 -18.20 16.25
N CYS A 191 -2.78 -17.40 15.54
CA CYS A 191 -4.24 -17.55 15.51
C CYS A 191 -4.74 -18.76 14.70
N GLY A 192 -3.86 -19.42 13.94
CA GLY A 192 -4.21 -20.56 13.08
C GLY A 192 -4.99 -20.19 11.82
N TYR A 193 -5.23 -18.90 11.56
CA TYR A 193 -5.86 -18.40 10.36
C TYR A 193 -4.79 -18.08 9.30
N THR A 194 -4.98 -18.53 8.07
CA THR A 194 -4.06 -18.30 6.95
C THR A 194 -4.83 -17.76 5.77
N VAL A 195 -4.24 -16.79 5.05
CA VAL A 195 -4.77 -16.31 3.78
C VAL A 195 -3.70 -16.49 2.71
N LEU A 196 -4.06 -17.14 1.62
CA LEU A 196 -3.20 -17.34 0.46
C LEU A 196 -3.62 -16.39 -0.66
N ALA A 197 -2.71 -15.48 -1.04
CA ALA A 197 -2.88 -14.62 -2.19
C ALA A 197 -2.63 -15.41 -3.48
N MET A 198 -3.62 -15.39 -4.37
CA MET A 198 -3.58 -16.06 -5.67
C MET A 198 -3.45 -15.03 -6.79
N GLY A 199 -3.36 -15.51 -8.03
CA GLY A 199 -3.37 -14.66 -9.22
C GLY A 199 -2.25 -13.61 -9.22
N LYS A 200 -2.60 -12.39 -9.64
CA LYS A 200 -1.65 -11.28 -9.81
C LYS A 200 -1.02 -10.83 -8.49
N GLN A 201 -1.76 -10.88 -7.39
CA GLN A 201 -1.21 -10.55 -6.08
C GLN A 201 -0.16 -11.58 -5.68
N GLY A 202 -0.46 -12.88 -5.81
CA GLY A 202 0.48 -13.96 -5.52
C GLY A 202 1.73 -13.95 -6.43
N ALA A 203 1.60 -13.40 -7.63
CA ALA A 203 2.70 -13.24 -8.59
C ALA A 203 3.43 -11.88 -8.51
N PHE A 204 3.09 -10.99 -7.56
CA PHE A 204 3.70 -9.66 -7.40
C PHE A 204 3.56 -8.73 -8.63
N GLU A 205 2.49 -8.92 -9.41
CA GLU A 205 2.18 -8.18 -10.64
C GLU A 205 0.81 -7.47 -10.55
N LEU A 206 0.45 -7.03 -9.34
CA LEU A 206 -0.83 -6.37 -9.11
C LEU A 206 -0.93 -5.06 -9.93
N ASN A 207 -2.12 -4.76 -10.45
CA ASN A 207 -2.40 -3.55 -11.20
C ASN A 207 -3.44 -2.67 -10.45
N TYR A 208 -3.63 -1.42 -10.89
CA TYR A 208 -4.50 -0.44 -10.21
C TYR A 208 -5.96 -0.86 -10.04
N SER A 209 -6.46 -1.74 -10.91
CA SER A 209 -7.84 -2.21 -10.93
C SER A 209 -7.96 -3.72 -10.78
N SER A 210 -6.92 -4.39 -10.29
CA SER A 210 -6.91 -5.83 -10.12
C SER A 210 -7.79 -6.20 -8.94
N ASP A 211 -8.53 -7.28 -9.10
CA ASP A 211 -9.10 -7.98 -7.96
C ASP A 211 -8.00 -8.64 -7.13
N VAL A 212 -8.32 -8.86 -5.86
CA VAL A 212 -7.48 -9.56 -4.88
C VAL A 212 -8.07 -10.96 -4.70
N ASP A 213 -7.44 -11.94 -5.34
CA ASP A 213 -7.87 -13.34 -5.30
C ASP A 213 -7.31 -14.02 -4.04
N LEU A 214 -8.18 -14.47 -3.14
CA LEU A 214 -7.81 -15.02 -1.85
C LEU A 214 -8.39 -16.42 -1.61
N ILE A 215 -7.61 -17.28 -0.97
CA ILE A 215 -8.07 -18.56 -0.39
C ILE A 215 -7.79 -18.52 1.12
N VAL A 216 -8.75 -18.99 1.91
CA VAL A 216 -8.73 -19.04 3.38
C VAL A 216 -8.91 -20.47 3.84
#